data_AF-A0A9D8QSV1-F1
#
_entry.id   AF-A0A9D8QSV1-F1
#
_cell.length_a   1.000
_cell.length_b   1.000
_cell.length_c   1.000
_cell.angle_alpha   90.00
_cell.angle_beta   90.00
_cell.angle_gamma   90.00
#
_symmetry.space_group_name_H-M   'P 1'
#
loop_
_entity.id
_entity.type
_entity.pdbx_description
1 polymer ?
#
loop_
_entity_poly.entity_id
_entity_poly.type
_entity_poly.pdbx_seq_one_letter_code
_entity_poly.pdbx_strand_id
1 'polypeptide(L)'
;MLQRIQTIYLLLAFAFCLACLCLPIAHFIPGDERGWMAELFGVYSQVDMYNLWLVSEGKHVFYFCPVLMGILVITTGLVFIDIWLFKHRALQMRVATFCMILLVFWYIAYGIICYLG
;
A
#
# COMPACT_ATOMS: atom_id res chain seq x y z
N MET A 1 19.22 -4.34 26.00
CA MET A 1 18.32 -5.32 25.34
C MET A 1 17.35 -4.70 24.33
N LEU A 2 17.55 -3.43 23.91
CA LEU A 2 16.72 -2.75 22.91
C LEU A 2 16.75 -3.43 21.52
N GLN A 3 17.88 -4.05 21.15
CA GLN A 3 18.10 -4.65 19.83
C GLN A 3 17.20 -5.87 19.54
N ARG A 4 16.85 -6.70 20.53
CA ARG A 4 15.95 -7.86 20.32
C ARG A 4 14.49 -7.44 20.12
N ILE A 5 14.07 -6.36 20.76
CA ILE A 5 12.70 -5.84 20.68
C ILE A 5 12.49 -5.13 19.34
N GLN A 6 13.49 -4.40 18.85
CA GLN A 6 13.42 -3.71 17.56
C GLN A 6 13.15 -4.66 16.37
N THR A 7 13.80 -5.83 16.35
CA THR A 7 13.58 -6.82 15.28
C THR A 7 12.16 -7.40 15.31
N ILE A 8 11.56 -7.54 16.51
CA ILE A 8 10.18 -8.00 16.67
C ILE A 8 9.21 -6.96 16.10
N TYR A 9 9.42 -5.67 16.39
CA TYR A 9 8.59 -4.60 15.82
C TYR A 9 8.72 -4.51 14.30
N LEU A 10 9.91 -4.71 13.74
CA LEU A 10 10.10 -4.78 12.29
C LEU A 10 9.34 -5.95 11.66
N LEU A 11 9.41 -7.13 12.28
CA LEU A 11 8.72 -8.33 11.78
C LEU A 11 7.20 -8.11 11.80
N LEU A 12 6.69 -7.50 12.86
CA LEU A 12 5.29 -7.12 12.98
C LEU A 12 4.89 -6.08 11.91
N ALA A 13 5.73 -5.06 11.68
CA ALA A 13 5.50 -4.08 10.62
C ALA A 13 5.49 -4.71 9.22
N PHE A 14 6.37 -5.68 8.96
CA PHE A 14 6.37 -6.46 7.71
C PHE A 14 5.06 -7.23 7.54
N ALA A 15 4.61 -7.93 8.59
CA ALA A 15 3.36 -8.68 8.55
C ALA A 15 2.15 -7.77 8.28
N PHE A 16 2.11 -6.58 8.88
CA PHE A 16 1.07 -5.59 8.60
C PHE A 16 1.12 -5.05 7.17
N CYS A 17 2.31 -4.70 6.65
CA CYS A 17 2.43 -4.24 5.26
C CYS A 17 1.98 -5.32 4.25
N LEU A 18 2.31 -6.58 4.54
CA LEU A 18 1.87 -7.72 3.73
C LEU A 18 0.35 -7.93 3.80
N ALA A 19 -0.25 -7.77 4.97
CA ALA A 19 -1.70 -7.81 5.11
C ALA A 19 -2.37 -6.65 4.35
N CYS A 20 -1.82 -5.43 4.44
CA CYS A 20 -2.30 -4.26 3.71
C CYS A 20 -2.30 -4.46 2.19
N LEU A 21 -1.30 -5.16 1.63
CA LEU A 21 -1.28 -5.48 0.19
C LEU A 21 -2.51 -6.28 -0.28
N CYS A 22 -3.12 -7.08 0.60
CA CYS A 22 -4.22 -7.98 0.27
C CYS A 22 -5.60 -7.46 0.73
N LEU A 23 -5.66 -6.34 1.46
CA LEU A 23 -6.92 -5.80 1.98
C LEU A 23 -7.65 -4.94 0.95
N PRO A 24 -9.01 -5.00 0.91
CA PRO A 24 -9.80 -4.03 0.17
C PRO A 24 -9.72 -2.67 0.88
N ILE A 25 -9.53 -1.61 0.10
CA ILE A 25 -9.29 -0.25 0.59
C ILE A 25 -10.45 0.68 0.24
N ALA A 26 -11.18 0.43 -0.85
CA ALA A 26 -12.34 1.23 -1.22
C ALA A 26 -13.38 0.40 -1.97
N HIS A 27 -14.64 0.75 -1.77
CA HIS A 27 -15.77 0.25 -2.56
C HIS A 27 -16.35 1.42 -3.34
N PHE A 28 -16.20 1.41 -4.66
CA PHE A 28 -16.78 2.42 -5.52
C PHE A 28 -18.18 1.96 -5.95
N ILE A 29 -19.20 2.68 -5.49
CA ILE A 29 -20.60 2.49 -5.91
C ILE A 29 -20.84 3.47 -7.06
N PRO A 30 -21.34 3.03 -8.22
CA PRO A 30 -21.57 3.92 -9.34
C PRO A 30 -22.68 4.92 -8.97
N GLY A 31 -22.29 6.18 -8.76
CA GLY A 31 -23.19 7.33 -8.81
C GLY A 31 -23.21 7.94 -10.22
N ASP A 32 -24.23 8.72 -10.54
CA ASP A 32 -24.46 9.38 -11.84
C ASP A 32 -23.29 10.28 -12.32
N GLU A 33 -22.35 10.58 -11.44
CA GLU A 33 -21.19 11.43 -11.69
C GLU A 33 -19.99 10.57 -12.11
N ARG A 34 -19.58 10.75 -13.37
CA ARG A 34 -18.40 10.13 -13.97
C ARG A 34 -17.15 10.60 -13.22
N GLY A 35 -16.77 9.89 -12.16
CA GLY A 35 -15.47 10.09 -11.52
C GLY A 35 -14.34 9.84 -12.52
N TRP A 36 -13.20 10.51 -12.35
CA TRP A 36 -12.02 10.30 -13.22
C TRP A 36 -11.56 8.83 -13.29
N MET A 37 -11.93 7.99 -12.31
CA MET A 37 -11.72 6.54 -12.38
C MET A 37 -12.43 5.93 -13.60
N ALA A 38 -13.64 6.37 -13.92
CA ALA A 38 -14.40 5.86 -15.07
C ALA A 38 -13.83 6.39 -16.40
N GLU A 39 -13.44 7.66 -16.46
CA GLU A 39 -12.93 8.28 -17.70
C GLU A 39 -11.48 7.90 -18.03
N LEU A 40 -10.60 7.81 -17.03
CA LEU A 40 -9.19 7.48 -17.25
C LEU A 40 -8.98 5.98 -17.43
N PHE A 41 -9.85 5.15 -16.83
CA PHE A 41 -9.61 3.72 -16.70
C PHE A 41 -10.71 2.83 -17.29
N GLY A 42 -11.79 3.40 -17.81
CA GLY A 42 -12.82 2.66 -18.55
C GLY A 42 -13.61 1.67 -17.70
N VAL A 43 -13.68 1.89 -16.39
CA VAL A 43 -14.38 1.03 -15.44
C VAL A 43 -15.71 1.69 -15.05
N TYR A 44 -16.83 1.08 -15.46
CA TYR A 44 -18.17 1.68 -15.39
C TYR A 44 -19.12 0.98 -14.39
N SER A 45 -18.63 0.07 -13.55
CA SER A 45 -19.45 -0.76 -12.65
C SER A 45 -18.97 -0.70 -11.19
N GLN A 46 -19.65 -1.39 -10.27
CA GLN A 46 -19.24 -1.52 -8.86
C GLN A 46 -17.85 -2.16 -8.77
N VAL A 47 -16.93 -1.44 -8.14
CA VAL A 47 -15.52 -1.85 -8.09
C VAL A 47 -15.01 -1.86 -6.67
N ASP A 48 -14.54 -3.04 -6.26
CA ASP A 48 -13.81 -3.22 -5.02
C ASP A 48 -12.32 -3.00 -5.32
N MET A 49 -11.76 -1.92 -4.76
CA MET A 49 -10.37 -1.55 -4.91
C MET A 49 -9.52 -2.20 -3.83
N TYR A 50 -8.65 -3.11 -4.24
CA TYR A 50 -7.55 -3.63 -3.43
C TYR A 50 -6.25 -2.90 -3.78
N ASN A 51 -5.24 -3.04 -2.92
CA ASN A 51 -3.90 -2.52 -3.19
C ASN A 51 -3.23 -3.19 -4.40
N LEU A 52 -3.61 -4.43 -4.70
CA LEU A 52 -3.00 -5.26 -5.75
C LEU A 52 -3.84 -5.39 -7.02
N TRP A 53 -5.17 -5.28 -6.93
CA TRP A 53 -6.10 -5.51 -8.04
C TRP A 53 -7.42 -4.74 -7.83
N LEU A 54 -8.20 -4.58 -8.90
CA LEU A 54 -9.61 -4.16 -8.81
C LEU A 54 -10.47 -5.39 -9.10
N VAL A 55 -11.54 -5.59 -8.34
CA VAL A 55 -12.57 -6.58 -8.69
C VAL A 55 -13.77 -5.83 -9.22
N SER A 56 -14.12 -6.10 -10.49
CA SER A 56 -15.34 -5.59 -11.13
C SER A 56 -16.18 -6.79 -11.57
N GLU A 57 -17.42 -6.87 -11.11
CA GLU A 57 -18.40 -7.91 -11.50
C GLU A 57 -17.88 -9.36 -11.41
N GLY A 58 -17.12 -9.67 -10.36
CA GLY A 58 -16.59 -11.03 -10.13
C GLY A 58 -15.49 -11.46 -11.10
N LYS A 59 -15.05 -10.58 -12.02
CA LYS A 59 -13.83 -10.78 -12.81
C LYS A 59 -12.69 -10.01 -12.15
N HIS A 60 -11.57 -10.71 -11.92
CA HIS A 60 -10.32 -10.08 -11.54
C HIS A 60 -9.79 -9.28 -12.73
N VAL A 61 -10.07 -7.98 -12.74
CA VAL A 61 -9.38 -7.08 -13.65
C VAL A 61 -8.09 -6.71 -12.92
N PHE A 62 -6.96 -7.23 -13.39
CA PHE A 62 -5.65 -6.86 -12.85
C PHE A 62 -5.40 -5.37 -13.10
N TYR A 63 -5.87 -4.55 -12.17
CA TYR A 63 -5.68 -3.13 -12.22
C TYR A 63 -4.48 -2.76 -11.39
N PHE A 64 -3.42 -2.45 -12.09
CA PHE A 64 -2.22 -1.88 -11.52
C PHE A 64 -2.55 -0.43 -11.20
N CYS A 65 -2.85 -0.07 -9.94
CA CYS A 65 -2.69 1.31 -9.51
C CYS A 65 -1.20 1.49 -9.19
N PRO A 66 -0.35 1.90 -10.17
CA PRO A 66 1.11 1.79 -10.07
C PRO A 66 1.67 2.49 -8.83
N VAL A 67 1.01 3.58 -8.42
CA VAL A 67 1.47 4.44 -7.34
C VAL A 67 1.24 3.79 -5.97
N LEU A 68 -0.01 3.40 -5.65
CA LEU A 68 -0.34 2.81 -4.36
C LEU A 68 0.35 1.45 -4.16
N MET A 69 0.30 0.60 -5.19
CA MET A 69 0.93 -0.72 -5.15
C MET A 69 2.45 -0.61 -5.11
N GLY A 70 3.04 0.28 -5.93
CA GLY A 70 4.49 0.47 -5.99
C GLY A 70 5.08 0.92 -4.66
N ILE A 71 4.44 1.89 -3.99
CA ILE A 71 4.90 2.38 -2.69
C ILE A 71 4.84 1.27 -1.62
N LEU A 72 3.75 0.50 -1.57
CA LEU A 72 3.60 -0.60 -0.60
C LEU A 72 4.57 -1.75 -0.85
N VAL A 73 4.81 -2.14 -2.11
CA VAL A 73 5.78 -3.19 -2.46
C VAL A 73 7.20 -2.76 -2.09
N ILE A 74 7.58 -1.52 -2.42
CA ILE A 74 8.90 -0.98 -2.05
C ILE A 74 9.05 -0.95 -0.52
N THR A 75 8.04 -0.46 0.19
CA THR A 75 8.05 -0.40 1.66
C THR A 75 8.18 -1.80 2.27
N THR A 76 7.40 -2.77 1.79
CA THR A 76 7.42 -4.15 2.28
C THR A 76 8.79 -4.81 2.04
N GLY A 77 9.38 -4.60 0.86
CA GLY A 77 10.73 -5.09 0.55
C GLY A 77 11.81 -4.46 1.42
N LEU A 78 11.73 -3.15 1.67
CA LEU A 78 12.67 -2.45 2.53
C LEU A 78 12.58 -2.92 3.98
N VAL A 79 11.37 -3.07 4.55
CA VAL A 79 11.20 -3.63 5.90
C VAL A 79 11.75 -5.04 5.99
N PHE A 80 11.58 -5.86 4.95
CA PHE A 80 12.15 -7.22 4.91
C PHE A 80 13.69 -7.22 4.94
N ILE A 81 14.33 -6.35 4.14
CA ILE A 81 15.79 -6.18 4.14
C ILE A 81 16.27 -5.66 5.52
N ASP A 82 15.50 -4.76 6.12
CA ASP A 82 15.86 -4.09 7.37
C ASP A 82 15.91 -5.06 8.58
N ILE A 83 15.21 -6.20 8.51
CA ILE A 83 15.31 -7.28 9.51
C ILE A 83 16.74 -7.86 9.58
N TRP A 84 17.38 -8.05 8.42
CA TRP A 84 18.73 -8.62 8.32
C TRP A 84 19.83 -7.61 8.62
N LEU A 85 19.48 -6.32 8.63
CA LEU A 85 20.40 -5.21 8.87
C LEU A 85 20.66 -4.95 10.37
N PHE A 86 20.34 -5.90 11.24
CA PHE A 86 20.52 -5.82 12.69
C PHE A 86 21.97 -5.53 13.13
N LYS A 87 22.95 -5.82 12.28
CA LYS A 87 24.38 -5.60 12.55
C LYS A 87 24.77 -4.12 12.45
N HIS A 88 24.04 -3.33 11.67
CA HIS A 88 24.31 -1.91 11.42
C HIS A 88 23.17 -1.03 11.96
N ARG A 89 23.13 -0.84 13.28
CA ARG A 89 22.01 -0.15 13.99
C ARG A 89 21.69 1.24 13.44
N ALA A 90 22.70 2.01 13.01
CA ALA A 90 22.49 3.34 12.44
C ALA A 90 21.81 3.30 11.06
N LEU A 91 22.10 2.27 10.25
CA LEU A 91 21.49 2.10 8.93
C LEU A 91 20.06 1.57 9.09
N GLN A 92 19.84 0.67 10.06
CA GLN A 92 18.52 0.13 10.39
C GLN A 92 17.52 1.25 10.78
N MET A 93 17.92 2.16 11.66
CA MET A 93 17.07 3.30 12.04
C MET A 93 16.75 4.24 10.86
N ARG A 94 17.69 4.43 9.92
CA ARG A 94 17.48 5.28 8.74
C ARG A 94 16.51 4.65 7.76
N VAL A 95 16.63 3.35 7.50
CA VAL A 95 15.72 2.60 6.63
C VAL A 95 14.32 2.56 7.22
N ALA A 96 14.17 2.26 8.52
CA ALA A 96 12.88 2.32 9.19
C ALA A 96 12.21 3.71 9.09
N THR A 97 12.99 4.79 9.26
CA THR A 97 12.49 6.16 9.09
C THR A 97 12.04 6.43 7.65
N PHE A 98 12.80 5.96 6.66
CA PHE A 98 12.44 6.06 5.25
C PHE A 98 11.16 5.28 4.92
N CYS A 99 10.98 4.07 5.47
CA CYS A 99 9.73 3.30 5.35
C CYS A 99 8.53 4.05 5.95
N MET A 100 8.70 4.71 7.10
CA MET A 100 7.63 5.54 7.68
C MET A 100 7.25 6.69 6.75
N ILE A 101 8.23 7.36 6.14
CA ILE A 101 7.98 8.44 5.17
C ILE A 101 7.23 7.92 3.93
N LEU A 102 7.63 6.75 3.40
CA LEU A 102 6.93 6.10 2.28
C LEU A 102 5.47 5.79 2.61
N LEU A 103 5.18 5.30 3.82
CA LEU A 103 3.82 5.06 4.28
C LEU A 103 3.00 6.36 4.37
N VAL A 104 3.59 7.48 4.80
CA VAL A 104 2.91 8.78 4.79
C VAL A 104 2.56 9.20 3.36
N PHE A 105 3.48 9.04 2.40
CA PHE A 105 3.18 9.30 0.99
C PHE A 105 2.08 8.39 0.44
N TRP A 106 2.02 7.14 0.89
CA TRP A 106 0.94 6.23 0.52
C TRP A 106 -0.42 6.75 0.97
N TYR A 107 -0.55 7.23 2.23
CA TYR A 107 -1.80 7.81 2.73
C TYR A 107 -2.20 9.09 1.97
N ILE A 108 -1.23 9.93 1.61
CA ILE A 108 -1.49 11.14 0.81
C ILE A 108 -2.01 10.75 -0.59
N ALA A 109 -1.35 9.81 -1.26
CA ALA A 109 -1.77 9.33 -2.57
C ALA A 109 -3.18 8.72 -2.52
N TYR A 110 -3.47 7.93 -1.49
CA TYR A 110 -4.80 7.37 -1.27
C TYR A 110 -5.85 8.47 -1.06
N GLY A 111 -5.57 9.46 -0.22
CA GLY A 111 -6.47 10.60 0.01
C GLY A 111 -6.76 11.40 -1.26
N ILE A 112 -5.75 11.62 -2.11
CA ILE A 112 -5.94 12.26 -3.43
C ILE A 112 -6.85 11.42 -4.33
N ILE A 113 -6.66 10.09 -4.35
CA ILE A 113 -7.48 9.19 -5.16
C ILE A 113 -8.94 9.22 -4.71
N CYS A 114 -9.19 9.18 -3.40
CA CYS A 114 -10.54 9.28 -2.84
C CYS A 114 -11.18 10.67 -2.97
N TYR A 115 -10.40 11.74 -2.98
CA TYR A 115 -10.95 13.09 -3.17
C TYR A 115 -11.32 13.35 -4.63
N LEU A 116 -10.49 12.86 -5.55
CA LEU A 116 -10.75 13.03 -6.97
C LEU A 116 -11.86 12.09 -7.46
N GLY A 117 -11.93 10.85 -6.93
CA GLY A 117 -12.66 9.72 -7.51
C GLY A 117 -13.99 9.44 -6.84
#